data_AF-I0Z725-F1
#
_entry.id   AF-I0Z725-F1
#
_cell.length_a   1.000
_cell.length_b   1.000
_cell.length_c   1.000
_cell.angle_alpha   90.00
_cell.angle_beta   90.00
_cell.angle_gamma   90.00
#
_symmetry.space_group_name_H-M   'P 1'
#
loop_
_entity.id
_entity.type
_entity.pdbx_description
1 polymer ?
#
loop_
_entity_poly.entity_id
_entity_poly.type
_entity_poly.pdbx_seq_one_letter_code
_entity_poly.pdbx_strand_id
1 'polypeptide(L)'
;MLEGKPLLSREREEVEEEEAKERFVGRLIVLVLGAVLLGERITGKGAVQALDHAVGVPLWEIEPVLGAMVVGLLIAALYPRRKQLVEDAQRRQKEMGDWLADAQVWVRRLACVSLASTIVVEVVTGKGALALLDIETGVETLSEIEAGAAFLIMLFLTAAEPRRSRA
;
A
#
# COMPACT_ATOMS: atom_id res chain seq x y z
N MET A 1 -38.08 11.87 13.46
CA MET A 1 -38.17 10.63 12.68
C MET A 1 -38.33 11.03 11.21
N LEU A 2 -37.24 11.03 10.44
CA LEU A 2 -37.26 11.19 8.99
C LEU A 2 -36.33 10.11 8.44
N GLU A 3 -36.96 9.02 7.98
CA GLU A 3 -36.89 8.57 6.59
C GLU A 3 -35.50 8.10 6.14
N GLY A 4 -35.20 6.84 6.49
CA GLY A 4 -34.24 6.05 5.75
C GLY A 4 -34.77 5.82 4.34
N LYS A 5 -34.14 6.46 3.36
CA LYS A 5 -34.38 6.17 1.94
C LYS A 5 -33.79 4.79 1.61
N PRO A 6 -34.53 3.88 0.96
CA PRO A 6 -33.98 2.63 0.49
C PRO A 6 -33.09 2.92 -0.73
N LEU A 7 -31.79 2.64 -0.60
CA LEU A 7 -30.85 2.66 -1.74
C LEU A 7 -31.39 1.75 -2.85
N LEU A 8 -31.51 2.29 -4.06
CA LEU A 8 -31.82 1.51 -5.26
C LEU A 8 -30.73 0.44 -5.41
N SER A 9 -31.12 -0.81 -5.68
CA SER A 9 -30.23 -1.98 -5.72
C SER A 9 -28.96 -1.79 -6.57
N ARG A 10 -29.05 -0.96 -7.61
CA ARG A 10 -27.95 -0.61 -8.51
C ARG A 10 -26.87 0.27 -7.86
N GLU A 11 -27.25 1.25 -7.04
CA GLU A 11 -26.29 2.12 -6.34
C GLU A 11 -25.50 1.32 -5.29
N ARG A 12 -26.15 0.33 -4.64
CA ARG A 12 -25.48 -0.55 -3.68
C ARG A 12 -24.48 -1.50 -4.33
N GLU A 13 -24.79 -2.03 -5.52
CA GLU A 13 -23.88 -2.90 -6.27
C GLU A 13 -22.63 -2.15 -6.74
N GLU A 14 -22.79 -0.90 -7.19
CA GLU A 14 -21.67 -0.02 -7.56
C GLU A 14 -20.75 0.29 -6.35
N VAL A 15 -21.34 0.51 -5.16
CA VAL A 15 -20.59 0.71 -3.91
C VAL A 15 -19.78 -0.53 -3.51
N GLU A 16 -20.39 -1.71 -3.53
CA GLU A 16 -19.69 -2.97 -3.18
C GLU A 16 -18.55 -3.29 -4.16
N GLU A 17 -18.73 -2.99 -5.46
CA GLU A 17 -17.69 -3.18 -6.47
C GLU A 17 -16.51 -2.22 -6.24
N GLU A 18 -16.77 -0.95 -5.90
CA GLU A 18 -15.72 0.02 -5.60
C GLU A 18 -14.96 -0.32 -4.30
N GLU A 19 -15.64 -0.79 -3.25
CA GLU A 19 -14.99 -1.29 -2.03
C GLU A 19 -14.12 -2.51 -2.28
N ALA A 20 -14.57 -3.45 -3.11
CA ALA A 20 -13.80 -4.63 -3.49
C ALA A 20 -12.53 -4.23 -4.26
N LYS A 21 -12.66 -3.29 -5.21
CA LYS A 21 -11.53 -2.72 -5.95
C LYS A 21 -10.55 -2.02 -5.00
N GLU A 22 -11.04 -1.19 -4.09
CA GLU A 22 -10.17 -0.49 -3.14
C GLU A 22 -9.42 -1.47 -2.22
N ARG A 23 -10.11 -2.49 -1.70
CA ARG A 23 -9.46 -3.54 -0.88
C ARG A 23 -8.42 -4.30 -1.68
N PHE A 24 -8.69 -4.62 -2.95
CA PHE A 24 -7.74 -5.29 -3.83
C PHE A 24 -6.51 -4.42 -4.11
N VAL A 25 -6.69 -3.15 -4.50
CA VAL A 25 -5.59 -2.21 -4.76
C VAL A 25 -4.76 -1.98 -3.49
N GLY A 26 -5.44 -1.86 -2.36
CA GLY A 26 -4.81 -1.79 -1.05
C GLY A 26 -3.94 -2.99 -0.70
N ARG A 27 -4.38 -4.19 -1.05
CA ARG A 27 -3.61 -5.42 -0.87
C ARG A 27 -2.40 -5.48 -1.79
N LEU A 28 -2.60 -5.09 -3.05
CA LEU A 28 -1.54 -5.02 -4.03
C LEU A 28 -0.41 -4.10 -3.58
N ILE A 29 -0.71 -2.97 -2.92
CA ILE A 29 0.33 -2.03 -2.51
C ILE A 29 1.27 -2.59 -1.43
N VAL A 30 0.75 -3.41 -0.52
CA VAL A 30 1.56 -4.10 0.50
C VAL A 30 2.46 -5.15 -0.15
N LEU A 31 1.94 -5.88 -1.15
CA LEU A 31 2.74 -6.83 -1.91
C LEU A 31 3.83 -6.15 -2.75
N VAL A 32 3.52 -5.03 -3.38
CA VAL A 32 4.49 -4.25 -4.16
C VAL A 32 5.62 -3.78 -3.25
N LEU A 33 5.31 -3.27 -2.05
CA LEU A 33 6.32 -2.91 -1.07
C LEU A 33 7.20 -4.11 -0.68
N GLY A 34 6.59 -5.26 -0.37
CA GLY A 34 7.34 -6.47 -0.07
C GLY A 34 8.23 -6.93 -1.22
N ALA A 35 7.74 -6.86 -2.46
CA ALA A 35 8.49 -7.25 -3.66
C ALA A 35 9.66 -6.31 -3.93
N VAL A 36 9.49 -5.00 -3.69
CA VAL A 36 10.57 -4.00 -3.78
C VAL A 36 11.69 -4.31 -2.81
N LEU A 37 11.35 -4.52 -1.52
CA LEU A 37 12.35 -4.81 -0.49
C LEU A 37 13.08 -6.13 -0.76
N LEU A 38 12.32 -7.17 -1.11
CA LEU A 38 12.91 -8.46 -1.45
C LEU A 38 13.79 -8.39 -2.71
N GLY A 39 13.31 -7.69 -3.75
CA GLY A 39 14.05 -7.50 -5.00
C GLY A 39 15.37 -6.78 -4.77
N GLU A 40 15.38 -5.74 -3.95
CA GLU A 40 16.61 -5.06 -3.55
C GLU A 40 17.55 -5.98 -2.78
N ARG A 41 17.04 -6.78 -1.86
CA ARG A 41 17.89 -7.69 -1.09
C ARG A 41 18.55 -8.77 -1.95
N ILE A 42 17.85 -9.26 -2.97
CA ILE A 42 18.35 -10.30 -3.89
C ILE A 42 19.28 -9.70 -4.95
N THR A 43 18.91 -8.57 -5.53
CA THR A 43 19.61 -8.00 -6.71
C THR A 43 20.67 -6.97 -6.34
N GLY A 44 20.61 -6.40 -5.13
CA GLY A 44 21.41 -5.27 -4.69
C GLY A 44 21.02 -3.93 -5.35
N LYS A 45 19.96 -3.90 -6.16
CA LYS A 45 19.47 -2.70 -6.85
C LYS A 45 18.16 -2.23 -6.21
N GLY A 46 18.03 -0.92 -6.00
CA GLY A 46 16.76 -0.36 -5.54
C GLY A 46 15.62 -0.52 -6.56
N ALA A 47 14.41 -0.13 -6.17
CA ALA A 47 13.21 -0.26 -6.98
C ALA A 47 13.30 0.49 -8.31
N VAL A 48 13.80 1.72 -8.28
CA VAL A 48 13.91 2.61 -9.45
C VAL A 48 15.01 2.12 -10.38
N GLN A 49 16.14 1.65 -9.83
CA GLN A 49 17.23 1.05 -10.60
C GLN A 49 16.85 -0.29 -11.23
N ALA A 50 16.02 -1.10 -10.56
CA ALA A 50 15.50 -2.33 -11.12
C ALA A 50 14.60 -2.10 -12.33
N LEU A 51 14.00 -0.91 -12.43
CA LEU A 51 13.18 -0.46 -13.57
C LEU A 51 13.98 0.29 -14.65
N ASP A 52 15.31 0.36 -14.52
CA ASP A 52 16.22 1.03 -15.47
C ASP A 52 15.95 2.55 -15.66
N HIS A 53 15.44 3.19 -14.61
CA HIS A 53 15.20 4.63 -14.59
C HIS A 53 16.38 5.43 -14.01
N ALA A 54 16.44 6.73 -14.32
CA ALA A 54 17.49 7.61 -13.83
C ALA A 54 17.45 7.80 -12.29
N VAL A 55 18.61 7.70 -11.65
CA VAL A 55 18.81 7.85 -10.21
C VAL A 55 20.06 8.68 -9.89
N GLY A 56 20.16 9.18 -8.65
CA GLY A 56 21.24 10.10 -8.26
C GLY A 56 21.08 11.48 -8.91
N VAL A 57 19.87 11.82 -9.33
CA VAL A 57 19.53 13.10 -9.96
C VAL A 57 18.74 13.95 -8.98
N PRO A 58 18.81 15.29 -9.08
CA PRO A 58 17.97 16.15 -8.28
C PRO A 58 16.48 15.89 -8.50
N LEU A 59 15.64 16.13 -7.49
CA LEU A 59 14.21 15.80 -7.55
C LEU A 59 13.45 16.56 -8.65
N TRP A 60 13.94 17.73 -9.08
CA TRP A 60 13.34 18.48 -10.21
C TRP A 60 13.65 17.87 -11.59
N GLU A 61 14.60 16.93 -11.66
CA GLU A 61 14.93 16.12 -12.84
C GLU A 61 14.31 14.72 -12.79
N ILE A 62 13.44 14.46 -11.81
CA ILE A 62 12.73 13.17 -11.72
C ILE A 62 11.95 12.90 -13.01
N GLU A 63 12.01 11.65 -13.48
CA GLU A 63 11.22 11.25 -14.63
C GLU A 63 9.72 11.48 -14.37
N PRO A 64 8.97 12.06 -15.32
CA PRO A 64 7.57 12.43 -15.11
C PRO A 64 6.69 11.26 -14.64
N VAL A 65 6.97 10.04 -15.12
CA VAL A 65 6.22 8.82 -14.72
C VAL A 65 6.45 8.46 -13.25
N LEU A 66 7.68 8.59 -12.74
CA LEU A 66 8.01 8.34 -11.34
C LEU A 66 7.41 9.44 -10.45
N GLY A 67 7.50 10.70 -10.88
CA GLY A 67 6.85 11.82 -10.20
C GLY A 67 5.33 11.62 -10.10
N ALA A 68 4.69 11.19 -11.19
CA ALA A 68 3.26 10.86 -11.21
C ALA A 68 2.93 9.69 -10.28
N MET A 69 3.79 8.66 -10.22
CA MET A 69 3.61 7.52 -9.31
C MET A 69 3.72 7.95 -7.85
N VAL A 70 4.74 8.74 -7.47
CA VAL A 70 4.89 9.30 -6.11
C VAL A 70 3.67 10.12 -5.72
N VAL A 71 3.23 11.04 -6.59
CA VAL A 71 2.04 11.87 -6.33
C VAL A 71 0.79 10.99 -6.20
N GLY A 72 0.61 10.01 -7.09
CA GLY A 72 -0.51 9.07 -7.04
C GLY A 72 -0.57 8.25 -5.75
N LEU A 73 0.59 7.77 -5.28
CA LEU A 73 0.72 7.05 -4.01
C LEU A 73 0.39 7.94 -2.81
N LEU A 74 0.87 9.18 -2.80
CA LEU A 74 0.57 10.14 -1.74
C LEU A 74 -0.91 10.55 -1.73
N ILE A 75 -1.51 10.75 -2.91
CA ILE A 75 -2.96 10.99 -3.03
C ILE A 75 -3.73 9.77 -2.50
N ALA A 76 -3.33 8.55 -2.85
CA ALA A 76 -3.97 7.33 -2.37
C ALA A 76 -3.82 7.15 -0.84
N ALA A 77 -2.71 7.61 -0.25
CA ALA A 77 -2.50 7.59 1.20
C ALA A 77 -3.39 8.60 1.94
N LEU A 78 -3.56 9.80 1.37
CA LEU A 78 -4.20 10.95 2.03
C LEU A 78 -5.69 11.10 1.73
N TYR A 79 -6.12 10.78 0.51
CA TYR A 79 -7.48 11.00 0.04
C TYR A 79 -8.23 9.68 -0.14
N PRO A 80 -8.99 9.23 0.89
CA PRO A 80 -10.03 8.24 0.66
C PRO A 80 -11.10 8.83 -0.28
N ARG A 81 -11.55 8.07 -1.30
CA ARG A 81 -12.61 8.54 -2.21
C ARG A 81 -13.89 8.84 -1.41
N ARG A 82 -14.38 10.07 -1.57
CA ARG A 82 -14.94 10.94 -0.52
C ARG A 82 -16.41 10.72 -0.11
N LYS A 83 -17.14 9.69 -0.60
CA LYS A 83 -18.58 9.54 -0.31
C LYS A 83 -19.06 8.13 0.06
N GLN A 84 -18.39 7.03 -0.36
CA GLN A 84 -18.80 5.65 -0.08
C GLN A 84 -18.46 5.10 1.31
N LEU A 85 -17.40 5.60 1.96
CA LEU A 85 -17.09 5.28 3.37
C LEU A 85 -18.13 5.80 4.38
N VAL A 86 -19.08 6.63 3.93
CA VAL A 86 -20.13 7.20 4.78
C VAL A 86 -21.17 6.13 5.19
N GLU A 87 -21.31 5.05 4.41
CA GLU A 87 -22.15 3.88 4.76
C GLU A 87 -21.38 2.80 5.54
N ASP A 88 -20.08 2.61 5.26
CA ASP A 88 -19.16 1.83 6.11
C ASP A 88 -19.15 2.34 7.58
N ALA A 89 -19.39 3.64 7.77
CA ALA A 89 -19.48 4.33 9.05
C ALA A 89 -20.78 4.08 9.84
N GLN A 90 -21.87 3.59 9.23
CA GLN A 90 -23.10 3.22 9.97
C GLN A 90 -23.14 1.75 10.38
N ARG A 91 -22.42 0.87 9.67
CA ARG A 91 -22.49 -0.60 9.86
C ARG A 91 -21.47 -1.14 10.86
N ARG A 92 -20.32 -0.47 11.05
CA ARG A 92 -19.35 -0.75 12.12
C ARG A 92 -19.80 -0.27 13.52
N GLN A 93 -20.83 0.59 13.57
CA GLN A 93 -21.36 1.17 14.81
C GLN A 93 -22.13 0.16 15.68
N LYS A 94 -22.55 -1.00 15.17
CA LYS A 94 -23.52 -1.85 15.89
C LYS A 94 -22.94 -3.00 16.70
N GLU A 95 -21.75 -3.54 16.43
CA GLU A 95 -21.15 -4.53 17.34
C GLU A 95 -19.65 -4.77 17.08
N MET A 96 -18.89 -4.66 18.18
CA MET A 96 -17.66 -5.35 18.57
C MET A 96 -16.45 -5.36 17.61
N GLY A 97 -15.60 -4.35 17.79
CA GLY A 97 -14.14 -4.48 17.94
C GLY A 97 -13.39 -5.37 16.93
N ASP A 98 -13.36 -4.99 15.66
CA ASP A 98 -12.45 -5.62 14.68
C ASP A 98 -11.24 -4.71 14.42
N TRP A 99 -10.42 -4.52 15.47
CA TRP A 99 -9.20 -3.69 15.45
C TRP A 99 -8.25 -4.05 14.29
N LEU A 100 -8.24 -5.32 13.87
CA LEU A 100 -7.45 -5.80 12.75
C LEU A 100 -7.88 -5.16 11.43
N ALA A 101 -9.19 -4.98 11.20
CA ALA A 101 -9.71 -4.36 9.99
C ALA A 101 -9.30 -2.88 9.90
N ASP A 102 -9.30 -2.18 11.03
CA ASP A 102 -8.82 -0.80 11.11
C ASP A 102 -7.30 -0.72 10.94
N ALA A 103 -6.56 -1.62 11.57
CA ALA A 103 -5.11 -1.72 11.40
C ALA A 103 -4.72 -1.97 9.93
N GLN A 104 -5.46 -2.81 9.19
CA GLN A 104 -5.21 -3.06 7.77
C GLN A 104 -5.35 -1.81 6.91
N VAL A 105 -6.32 -0.93 7.19
CA VAL A 105 -6.45 0.35 6.47
C VAL A 105 -5.22 1.22 6.72
N TRP A 106 -4.75 1.29 7.96
CA TRP A 106 -3.54 2.02 8.31
C TRP A 106 -2.29 1.43 7.66
N VAL A 107 -2.12 0.11 7.70
CA VAL A 107 -1.00 -0.59 7.07
C VAL A 107 -0.92 -0.27 5.58
N ARG A 108 -2.06 -0.26 4.87
CA ARG A 108 -2.11 0.10 3.45
C ARG A 108 -1.66 1.54 3.20
N ARG A 109 -2.10 2.49 4.02
CA ARG A 109 -1.70 3.91 3.88
C ARG A 109 -0.22 4.10 4.16
N LEU A 110 0.28 3.43 5.20
CA LEU A 110 1.71 3.41 5.51
C LEU A 110 2.50 2.81 4.34
N ALA A 111 2.03 1.72 3.74
CA ALA A 111 2.69 1.13 2.57
C ALA A 111 2.73 2.09 1.35
N CYS A 112 1.67 2.85 1.09
CA CYS A 112 1.69 3.90 0.06
C CYS A 112 2.76 4.97 0.35
N VAL A 113 2.83 5.44 1.60
CA VAL A 113 3.83 6.44 2.03
C VAL A 113 5.23 5.86 1.96
N SER A 114 5.43 4.62 2.42
CA SER A 114 6.72 3.92 2.36
C SER A 114 7.22 3.80 0.93
N LEU A 115 6.39 3.34 -0.01
CA LEU A 115 6.77 3.25 -1.42
C LEU A 115 7.08 4.63 -2.03
N ALA A 116 6.26 5.64 -1.74
CA ALA A 116 6.51 7.00 -2.21
C ALA A 116 7.86 7.52 -1.71
N SER A 117 8.15 7.34 -0.42
CA SER A 117 9.42 7.73 0.19
C SER A 117 10.60 6.95 -0.39
N THR A 118 10.47 5.64 -0.58
CA THR A 118 11.50 4.80 -1.21
C THR A 118 11.87 5.32 -2.60
N ILE A 119 10.87 5.60 -3.45
CA ILE A 119 11.12 6.13 -4.80
C ILE A 119 11.83 7.48 -4.74
N VAL A 120 11.34 8.41 -3.91
CA VAL A 120 11.92 9.76 -3.81
C VAL A 120 13.37 9.69 -3.34
N VAL A 121 13.64 8.93 -2.29
CA VAL A 121 14.99 8.84 -1.73
C VAL A 121 15.92 8.14 -2.71
N GLU A 122 15.49 7.07 -3.38
CA GLU A 122 16.31 6.39 -4.37
C GLU A 122 16.63 7.27 -5.58
N VAL A 123 15.66 8.05 -6.07
CA VAL A 123 15.88 9.02 -7.15
C VAL A 123 16.95 10.04 -6.77
N VAL A 124 16.87 10.60 -5.55
CA VAL A 124 17.80 11.65 -5.10
C VAL A 124 19.18 11.10 -4.74
N THR A 125 19.23 9.94 -4.09
CA THR A 125 20.49 9.41 -3.51
C THR A 125 21.18 8.37 -4.38
N GLY A 126 20.48 7.77 -5.34
CA GLY A 126 20.99 6.64 -6.10
C GLY A 126 21.15 5.36 -5.28
N LYS A 127 20.49 5.24 -4.13
CA LYS A 127 20.54 4.06 -3.25
C LYS A 127 19.14 3.55 -2.98
N GLY A 128 18.97 2.23 -2.99
CA GLY A 128 17.71 1.59 -2.61
C GLY A 128 17.36 1.80 -1.13
N ALA A 129 16.17 1.36 -0.75
CA ALA A 129 15.63 1.55 0.60
C ALA A 129 16.39 0.76 1.66
N LEU A 130 16.78 -0.48 1.39
CA LEU A 130 17.55 -1.28 2.34
C LEU A 130 18.97 -0.74 2.50
N ALA A 131 19.61 -0.38 1.38
CA ALA A 131 20.93 0.23 1.42
C ALA A 131 20.95 1.55 2.22
N LEU A 132 19.86 2.33 2.16
CA LEU A 132 19.72 3.53 2.99
C LEU A 132 19.48 3.19 4.47
N LEU A 133 18.63 2.20 4.76
CA LEU A 133 18.38 1.76 6.13
C LEU A 133 19.64 1.23 6.81
N ASP A 134 20.50 0.51 6.09
CA ASP A 134 21.82 0.09 6.58
C ASP A 134 22.65 1.30 7.01
N ILE A 135 22.66 2.34 6.18
CA ILE A 135 23.43 3.57 6.43
C ILE A 135 22.85 4.34 7.63
N GLU A 136 21.53 4.47 7.72
CA GLU A 136 20.88 5.28 8.75
C GLU A 136 20.84 4.61 10.12
N THR A 137 20.69 3.28 10.16
CA THR A 137 20.54 2.54 11.42
C THR A 137 21.84 1.91 11.90
N GLY A 138 22.82 1.71 11.00
CA GLY A 138 24.05 0.97 11.30
C GLY A 138 23.83 -0.52 11.60
N VAL A 139 22.61 -1.02 11.36
CA VAL A 139 22.25 -2.43 11.51
C VAL A 139 22.30 -3.06 10.12
N GLU A 140 23.01 -4.19 9.98
CA GLU A 140 22.94 -4.96 8.74
C GLU A 140 21.49 -5.39 8.51
N THR A 141 20.90 -4.93 7.41
CA THR A 141 19.51 -5.23 7.03
C THR A 141 19.32 -6.72 6.76
N LEU A 142 18.03 -7.13 6.84
CA LEU A 142 17.50 -8.48 6.69
C LEU A 142 18.37 -9.41 5.83
N SER A 143 18.71 -10.59 6.36
CA SER A 143 19.26 -11.68 5.54
C SER A 143 18.28 -12.07 4.42
N GLU A 144 18.78 -12.71 3.35
CA GLU A 144 17.93 -13.15 2.22
C GLU A 144 16.76 -14.02 2.68
N ILE A 145 17.01 -14.87 3.68
CA ILE A 145 16.01 -15.75 4.27
C ILE A 145 14.95 -14.93 5.04
N GLU A 146 15.36 -13.93 5.81
CA GLU A 146 14.44 -13.07 6.56
C GLU A 146 13.62 -12.16 5.63
N ALA A 147 14.23 -11.61 4.58
CA ALA A 147 13.53 -10.84 3.56
C ALA A 147 12.50 -11.72 2.82
N GLY A 148 12.87 -12.95 2.45
CA GLY A 148 11.97 -13.93 1.86
C GLY A 148 10.83 -14.33 2.79
N ALA A 149 11.11 -14.57 4.07
CA ALA A 149 10.11 -14.88 5.09
C ALA A 149 9.14 -13.71 5.31
N ALA A 150 9.65 -12.48 5.40
CA ALA A 150 8.84 -11.27 5.53
C ALA A 150 7.91 -11.09 4.32
N PHE A 151 8.42 -11.31 3.11
CA PHE A 151 7.61 -11.28 1.90
C PHE A 151 6.51 -12.35 1.91
N LEU A 152 6.83 -13.58 2.30
CA LEU A 152 5.83 -14.66 2.42
C LEU A 152 4.77 -14.32 3.47
N ILE A 153 5.16 -13.75 4.62
CA ILE A 153 4.21 -13.29 5.64
C ILE A 153 3.29 -12.22 5.05
N MET A 154 3.82 -11.22 4.35
CA MET A 154 3.00 -10.21 3.68
C MET A 154 2.07 -10.83 2.64
N LEU A 155 2.55 -11.81 1.88
CA LEU A 155 1.75 -12.56 0.91
C LEU A 155 0.56 -13.28 1.58
N PHE A 156 0.80 -13.99 2.67
CA PHE A 156 -0.24 -14.69 3.41
C PHE A 156 -1.22 -13.72 4.09
N LEU A 157 -0.73 -12.64 4.69
CA LEU A 157 -1.59 -11.60 5.28
C LEU A 157 -2.47 -10.91 4.22
N THR A 158 -1.98 -10.81 2.99
CA THR A 158 -2.73 -10.25 1.88
C THR A 158 -3.73 -11.25 1.29
N ALA A 159 -3.40 -12.54 1.27
CA ALA A 159 -4.24 -13.61 0.71
C ALA A 159 -5.30 -14.14 1.67
N ALA A 160 -5.11 -13.98 2.99
CA ALA A 160 -6.03 -14.49 3.99
C ALA A 160 -7.28 -13.60 4.12
N GLU A 161 -8.37 -14.00 3.47
CA GLU A 161 -9.71 -13.63 3.93
C GLU A 161 -10.53 -14.89 4.25
N PRO A 162 -11.23 -14.92 5.41
CA PRO A 162 -12.24 -15.93 5.65
C PRO A 162 -13.32 -15.78 4.58
N ARG A 163 -13.58 -16.86 3.83
CA ARG A 163 -14.76 -16.94 2.96
C ARG A 163 -15.99 -16.58 3.80
N ARG A 164 -16.59 -15.43 3.52
CA ARG A 164 -17.93 -15.12 4.03
C ARG A 164 -18.86 -16.11 3.33
N SER A 165 -19.16 -17.22 4.01
CA SER A 165 -20.18 -18.17 3.61
C SER A 165 -21.46 -17.37 3.41
N ARG A 166 -21.89 -17.24 2.14
CA ARG A 166 -23.23 -16.75 1.82
C ARG A 166 -24.20 -17.77 2.42
N ALA A 167 -24.84 -17.41 3.51
CA ALA A 167 -26.05 -18.06 4.02
C ALA A 167 -27.23 -17.14 3.66
#